data_AF-A0A1T5DC44-F1
#
_entry.id   AF-A0A1T5DC44-F1
#
_cell.length_a   1.000
_cell.length_b   1.000
_cell.length_c   1.000
_cell.angle_alpha   90.00
_cell.angle_beta   90.00
_cell.angle_gamma   90.00
#
_symmetry.space_group_name_H-M   'P 1'
#
loop_
_entity.id
_entity.type
_entity.pdbx_description
1 polymer ?
#
loop_
_entity_poly.entity_id
_entity_poly.type
_entity_poly.pdbx_seq_one_letter_code
_entity_poly.pdbx_strand_id
1 'polypeptide(L)'
;MDGIVARVVHVVAVLFWIGGVAFVTLVAMPSVRSRHAPAERLAAFHVLEDRFAAQARLWVLLAGASGLWMVWRGAMWDRFRDPHFWWMHAMVALWALFAAMLFVIEPLVLQRRLAASADPARDFTRMERMHRLLLAAAVATVAGAVAGSHGFY
;
A
#
# COMPACT_ATOMS: atom_id res chain seq x y z
N MET A 1 -6.76 -24.79 -12.76
CA MET A 1 -5.59 -24.03 -13.24
C MET A 1 -5.72 -22.55 -12.91
N ASP A 2 -6.89 -21.96 -13.15
CA ASP A 2 -7.17 -20.52 -12.95
C ASP A 2 -6.88 -20.02 -11.52
N GLY A 3 -7.21 -20.82 -10.49
CA GLY A 3 -6.92 -20.49 -9.09
C GLY A 3 -5.43 -20.37 -8.74
N ILE A 4 -4.58 -21.14 -9.43
CA ILE A 4 -3.13 -21.08 -9.24
C ILE A 4 -2.58 -19.83 -9.93
N VAL A 5 -3.02 -19.56 -11.16
CA VAL A 5 -2.62 -18.35 -11.91
C VAL A 5 -2.99 -17.08 -11.14
N ALA A 6 -4.23 -16.98 -10.66
CA ALA A 6 -4.66 -15.83 -9.87
C ALA A 6 -3.81 -15.64 -8.61
N ARG A 7 -3.45 -16.74 -7.91
CA ARG A 7 -2.57 -16.68 -6.74
C ARG A 7 -1.16 -16.23 -7.10
N VAL A 8 -0.58 -16.72 -8.19
CA VAL A 8 0.73 -16.29 -8.68
C VAL A 8 0.73 -14.78 -8.96
N VAL A 9 -0.27 -14.30 -9.70
CA VAL A 9 -0.44 -12.87 -9.97
C VAL A 9 -0.60 -12.09 -8.67
N HIS A 10 -1.40 -12.57 -7.74
CA HIS A 10 -1.62 -11.92 -6.45
C HIS A 10 -0.33 -11.78 -5.65
N VAL A 11 0.42 -12.87 -5.49
CA VAL A 11 1.68 -12.87 -4.71
C VAL A 11 2.73 -11.98 -5.35
N VAL A 12 2.89 -12.02 -6.69
CA VAL A 12 3.82 -11.14 -7.41
C VAL A 12 3.41 -9.67 -7.25
N ALA A 13 2.11 -9.37 -7.36
CA ALA A 13 1.61 -8.02 -7.17
C ALA A 13 1.85 -7.50 -5.75
N VAL A 14 1.58 -8.32 -4.72
CA VAL A 14 1.87 -8.00 -3.31
C VAL A 14 3.37 -7.78 -3.08
N LEU A 15 4.23 -8.62 -3.67
CA LEU A 15 5.68 -8.48 -3.56
C LEU A 15 6.16 -7.11 -4.06
N PHE A 16 5.77 -6.71 -5.28
CA PHE A 16 6.20 -5.44 -5.84
C PHE A 16 5.52 -4.24 -5.18
N TRP A 17 4.25 -4.37 -4.80
CA TRP A 17 3.52 -3.31 -4.11
C TRP A 17 4.08 -3.07 -2.70
N ILE A 18 4.05 -4.07 -1.82
CA ILE A 18 4.47 -3.91 -0.42
C ILE A 18 5.99 -3.75 -0.33
N GLY A 19 6.77 -4.45 -1.18
CA GLY A 19 8.21 -4.23 -1.29
C GLY A 19 8.55 -2.81 -1.73
N GLY A 20 7.80 -2.25 -2.67
CA GLY A 20 7.93 -0.85 -3.07
C GLY A 20 7.59 0.12 -1.93
N VAL A 21 6.49 -0.12 -1.19
CA VAL A 21 6.15 0.68 0.00
C VAL A 21 7.26 0.62 1.06
N ALA A 22 7.84 -0.57 1.28
CA ALA A 22 8.98 -0.73 2.20
C ALA A 22 10.19 0.09 1.74
N PHE A 23 10.54 0.04 0.46
CA PHE A 23 11.63 0.85 -0.11
C PHE A 23 11.38 2.35 0.06
N VAL A 24 10.19 2.84 -0.29
CA VAL A 24 9.84 4.26 -0.13
C VAL A 24 9.97 4.70 1.34
N THR A 25 9.44 3.89 2.25
CA THR A 25 9.35 4.22 3.67
C THR A 25 10.70 4.14 4.39
N LEU A 26 11.50 3.12 4.09
CA LEU A 26 12.72 2.80 4.84
C LEU A 26 13.99 3.33 4.17
N VAL A 27 13.94 3.66 2.88
CA VAL A 27 15.11 4.11 2.12
C VAL A 27 14.89 5.49 1.52
N ALA A 28 13.85 5.66 0.70
CA ALA A 28 13.65 6.91 -0.04
C ALA A 28 13.36 8.10 0.88
N MET A 29 12.38 7.97 1.79
CA MET A 29 12.02 9.05 2.72
C MET A 29 13.16 9.41 3.68
N PRO A 30 13.86 8.46 4.33
CA PRO A 30 15.03 8.77 5.14
C PRO A 30 16.15 9.45 4.35
N SER A 31 16.36 9.04 3.10
CA SER A 31 17.34 9.68 2.20
C SER A 31 16.95 11.12 1.87
N VAL A 32 15.67 11.40 1.61
CA VAL A 32 15.20 12.78 1.37
C VAL A 32 15.38 13.62 2.62
N ARG A 33 15.03 13.06 3.79
CA ARG A 33 15.15 13.74 5.09
C ARG A 33 16.59 14.12 5.43
N SER A 34 17.56 13.26 5.10
CA SER A 34 18.98 13.49 5.42
C SER A 34 19.70 14.41 4.42
N ARG A 35 19.22 14.48 3.16
CA ARG A 35 19.90 15.22 2.09
C ARG A 35 19.31 16.60 1.77
N HIS A 36 18.09 16.89 2.22
CA HIS A 36 17.39 18.13 1.89
C HIS A 36 17.00 18.93 3.13
N ALA A 37 17.03 20.26 2.99
CA ALA A 37 16.52 21.18 3.99
C ALA A 37 15.01 20.96 4.21
N PRO A 38 14.46 21.21 5.42
CA PRO A 38 13.06 20.89 5.74
C PRO A 38 12.02 21.39 4.73
N ALA A 39 12.21 22.60 4.19
CA ALA A 39 11.31 23.21 3.22
C ALA A 39 11.32 22.52 1.84
N GLU A 40 12.40 21.83 1.49
CA GLU A 40 12.61 21.22 0.16
C GLU A 40 12.20 19.75 0.11
N ARG A 41 12.09 19.08 1.26
CA ARG A 41 11.87 17.63 1.37
C ARG A 41 10.60 17.17 0.64
N LEU A 42 9.52 17.93 0.75
CA LEU A 42 8.25 17.58 0.12
C LEU A 42 8.38 17.59 -1.41
N ALA A 43 9.00 18.62 -1.98
CA ALA A 43 9.24 18.72 -3.41
C ALA A 43 10.21 17.65 -3.91
N ALA A 44 11.31 17.41 -3.17
CA ALA A 44 12.28 16.37 -3.51
C ALA A 44 11.65 14.95 -3.50
N PHE A 45 10.77 14.68 -2.53
CA PHE A 45 10.02 13.43 -2.49
C PHE A 45 9.04 13.30 -3.65
N HIS A 46 8.34 14.37 -4.01
CA HIS A 46 7.36 14.35 -5.10
C HIS A 46 7.97 13.91 -6.44
N VAL A 47 9.19 14.37 -6.75
CA VAL A 47 9.91 13.95 -7.97
C VAL A 47 10.16 12.45 -8.00
N LEU A 48 10.39 11.83 -6.85
CA LEU A 48 10.54 10.38 -6.73
C LEU A 48 9.18 9.66 -6.83
N GLU A 49 8.18 10.21 -6.15
CA GLU A 49 6.82 9.67 -6.09
C GLU A 49 6.16 9.62 -7.46
N ASP A 50 6.27 10.67 -8.27
CA ASP A 50 5.63 10.76 -9.59
C ASP A 50 5.99 9.59 -10.51
N ARG A 51 7.23 9.13 -10.45
CA ARG A 51 7.69 7.97 -11.23
C ARG A 51 7.19 6.65 -10.65
N PHE A 52 7.08 6.58 -9.33
CA PHE A 52 6.67 5.38 -8.61
C PHE A 52 5.15 5.17 -8.61
N ALA A 53 4.36 6.24 -8.69
CA ALA A 53 2.91 6.21 -8.58
C ALA A 53 2.24 5.31 -9.64
N ALA A 54 2.68 5.39 -10.90
CA ALA A 54 2.15 4.55 -11.97
C ALA A 54 2.40 3.05 -11.70
N GLN A 55 3.60 2.72 -11.22
CA GLN A 55 3.97 1.36 -10.84
C GLN A 55 3.15 0.89 -9.62
N ALA A 56 3.00 1.72 -8.59
CA ALA A 56 2.21 1.40 -7.41
C ALA A 56 0.73 1.13 -7.76
N ARG A 57 0.13 1.98 -8.61
CA ARG A 57 -1.24 1.81 -9.12
C ARG A 57 -1.44 0.47 -9.82
N LEU A 58 -0.51 0.10 -10.72
CA LEU A 58 -0.57 -1.18 -11.42
C LEU A 58 -0.60 -2.35 -10.43
N TRP A 59 0.33 -2.39 -9.48
CA TRP A 59 0.44 -3.51 -8.55
C TRP A 59 -0.75 -3.58 -7.56
N VAL A 60 -1.26 -2.44 -7.10
CA VAL A 60 -2.48 -2.40 -6.24
C VAL A 60 -3.71 -2.91 -6.99
N LEU A 61 -3.87 -2.55 -8.27
CA LEU A 61 -4.96 -3.05 -9.11
C LEU A 61 -4.83 -4.56 -9.34
N LEU A 62 -3.65 -5.05 -9.69
CA LEU A 62 -3.41 -6.48 -9.90
C LEU A 62 -3.65 -7.28 -8.60
N ALA A 63 -3.20 -6.78 -7.45
CA ALA A 63 -3.45 -7.40 -6.16
C ALA A 63 -4.95 -7.45 -5.84
N GLY A 64 -5.68 -6.34 -6.04
CA GLY A 64 -7.12 -6.27 -5.84
C GLY A 64 -7.90 -7.20 -6.77
N ALA A 65 -7.65 -7.12 -8.06
CA ALA A 65 -8.35 -7.91 -9.07
C ALA A 65 -8.15 -9.42 -8.86
N SER A 66 -6.90 -9.84 -8.66
CA SER A 66 -6.59 -11.26 -8.39
C SER A 66 -7.15 -11.72 -7.05
N GLY A 67 -7.07 -10.90 -5.99
CA GLY A 67 -7.57 -11.22 -4.65
C GLY A 67 -9.09 -11.38 -4.62
N LEU A 68 -9.81 -10.39 -5.15
CA LEU A 68 -11.28 -10.41 -5.23
C LEU A 68 -11.77 -11.55 -6.13
N TRP A 69 -11.07 -11.82 -7.24
CA TRP A 69 -11.39 -12.95 -8.09
C TRP A 69 -11.24 -14.28 -7.34
N MET A 70 -10.18 -14.46 -6.55
CA MET A 70 -10.01 -15.68 -5.73
C MET A 70 -11.11 -15.83 -4.67
N VAL A 71 -11.52 -14.74 -4.02
CA VAL A 71 -12.62 -14.75 -3.05
C VAL A 71 -13.93 -15.17 -3.73
N TRP A 72 -14.25 -14.56 -4.87
CA TRP A 72 -15.47 -14.87 -5.63
C TRP A 72 -15.46 -16.30 -6.15
N ARG A 73 -14.37 -16.72 -6.82
CA ARG A 73 -14.26 -18.05 -7.43
C ARG A 73 -14.21 -19.17 -6.39
N GLY A 74 -13.61 -18.90 -5.23
CA GLY A 74 -13.51 -19.86 -4.13
C GLY A 74 -14.72 -19.86 -3.19
N ALA A 75 -15.78 -19.10 -3.49
CA ALA A 75 -16.95 -18.92 -2.63
C ALA A 75 -16.57 -18.56 -1.17
N MET A 76 -15.55 -17.71 -1.00
CA MET A 76 -14.96 -17.41 0.32
C MET A 76 -15.67 -16.27 1.05
N TRP A 77 -16.77 -15.76 0.52
CA TRP A 77 -17.49 -14.62 1.10
C TRP A 77 -17.97 -14.86 2.52
N ASP A 78 -18.33 -16.10 2.87
CA ASP A 78 -18.78 -16.45 4.22
C ASP A 78 -17.68 -16.29 5.27
N ARG A 79 -16.40 -16.36 4.88
CA ARG A 79 -15.27 -16.15 5.79
C ARG A 79 -15.23 -14.73 6.36
N PHE A 80 -15.78 -13.75 5.65
CA PHE A 80 -15.88 -12.37 6.15
C PHE A 80 -16.97 -12.20 7.23
N ARG A 81 -17.72 -13.24 7.59
CA ARG A 81 -18.63 -13.21 8.74
C ARG A 81 -18.00 -13.75 10.01
N ASP A 82 -16.85 -14.42 9.88
CA ASP A 82 -16.17 -15.08 10.98
C ASP A 82 -14.91 -14.29 11.38
N PRO A 83 -14.83 -13.75 12.61
CA PRO A 83 -13.68 -12.99 13.11
C PRO A 83 -12.35 -13.76 13.06
N HIS A 84 -12.40 -15.09 13.00
CA HIS A 84 -11.22 -15.92 12.84
C HIS A 84 -10.45 -15.56 11.55
N PHE A 85 -11.14 -15.18 10.47
CA PHE A 85 -10.50 -14.73 9.23
C PHE A 85 -10.15 -13.24 9.24
N TRP A 86 -9.83 -12.65 10.40
CA TRP A 86 -9.45 -11.23 10.55
C TRP A 86 -8.40 -10.75 9.53
N TRP A 87 -7.48 -11.64 9.12
CA TRP A 87 -6.46 -11.35 8.13
C TRP A 87 -7.05 -11.08 6.73
N MET A 88 -8.17 -11.71 6.36
CA MET A 88 -8.90 -11.40 5.12
C MET A 88 -9.50 -9.99 5.18
N HIS A 89 -10.03 -9.59 6.34
CA HIS A 89 -10.51 -8.23 6.57
C HIS A 89 -9.37 -7.22 6.48
N ALA A 90 -8.23 -7.52 7.11
CA ALA A 90 -7.05 -6.68 7.06
C ALA A 90 -6.52 -6.51 5.62
N MET A 91 -6.49 -7.58 4.82
CA MET A 91 -6.09 -7.53 3.40
C MET A 91 -7.00 -6.58 2.60
N VAL A 92 -8.31 -6.73 2.70
CA VAL A 92 -9.27 -5.88 1.96
C VAL A 92 -9.23 -4.43 2.46
N ALA A 93 -9.16 -4.21 3.77
CA ALA A 93 -9.09 -2.88 4.35
C ALA A 93 -7.81 -2.13 3.93
N LEU A 94 -6.66 -2.81 4.02
CA LEU A 94 -5.38 -2.26 3.60
C LEU A 94 -5.38 -1.95 2.09
N TRP A 95 -5.86 -2.90 1.29
CA TRP A 95 -6.02 -2.70 -0.16
C TRP A 95 -6.91 -1.50 -0.48
N ALA A 96 -8.08 -1.40 0.14
CA ALA A 96 -9.01 -0.30 -0.08
C ALA A 96 -8.41 1.05 0.31
N LEU A 97 -7.65 1.10 1.41
CA LEU A 97 -6.96 2.30 1.87
C LEU A 97 -5.91 2.77 0.85
N PHE A 98 -5.06 1.88 0.35
CA PHE A 98 -4.08 2.22 -0.68
C PHE A 98 -4.72 2.54 -2.04
N ALA A 99 -5.79 1.83 -2.42
CA ALA A 99 -6.54 2.15 -3.62
C ALA A 99 -7.15 3.56 -3.54
N ALA A 100 -7.81 3.90 -2.43
CA ALA A 100 -8.32 5.26 -2.21
C ALA A 100 -7.18 6.29 -2.23
N MET A 101 -6.04 5.96 -1.62
CA MET A 101 -4.88 6.85 -1.59
C MET A 101 -4.34 7.18 -3.00
N LEU A 102 -4.12 6.16 -3.84
CA LEU A 102 -3.49 6.32 -5.15
C LEU A 102 -4.44 6.78 -6.27
N PHE A 103 -5.73 6.46 -6.16
CA PHE A 103 -6.71 6.75 -7.21
C PHE A 103 -7.66 7.90 -6.87
N VAL A 104 -7.79 8.28 -5.60
CA VAL A 104 -8.65 9.40 -5.18
C VAL A 104 -7.83 10.53 -4.57
N ILE A 105 -7.01 10.24 -3.57
CA ILE A 105 -6.30 11.29 -2.82
C ILE A 105 -5.16 11.89 -3.65
N GLU A 106 -4.30 11.06 -4.23
CA GLU A 106 -3.15 11.51 -5.02
C GLU A 106 -3.54 12.47 -6.16
N PRO A 107 -4.48 12.14 -7.07
CA PRO A 107 -4.85 13.04 -8.17
C PRO A 107 -5.52 14.34 -7.70
N LEU A 108 -6.21 14.34 -6.55
CA LEU A 108 -6.96 15.50 -6.07
C LEU A 108 -6.16 16.44 -5.15
N VAL A 109 -5.18 15.90 -4.42
CA VAL A 109 -4.59 16.57 -3.26
C VAL A 109 -3.11 16.92 -3.48
N LEU A 110 -2.36 16.15 -4.27
CA LEU A 110 -0.91 16.33 -4.37
C LEU A 110 -0.53 17.62 -5.12
N GLN A 111 -1.18 17.90 -6.25
CA GLN A 111 -0.96 19.16 -7.01
C GLN A 111 -1.37 20.40 -6.22
N ARG A 112 -2.45 20.33 -5.44
CA ARG A 112 -2.93 21.45 -4.61
C ARG A 112 -2.03 21.68 -3.39
N ARG A 113 -1.51 20.62 -2.77
CA ARG A 113 -0.61 20.73 -1.61
C ARG A 113 0.74 21.33 -1.96
N LEU A 114 1.33 20.98 -3.11
CA LEU A 114 2.60 21.57 -3.52
C LEU A 114 2.47 23.07 -3.82
N ALA A 115 1.33 23.50 -4.36
CA ALA A 115 1.08 24.91 -4.67
C ALA A 115 0.70 25.76 -3.44
N ALA A 116 0.16 25.15 -2.37
CA ALA A 116 -0.47 25.87 -1.26
C ALA A 116 -0.02 25.44 0.15
N SER A 117 0.97 24.56 0.30
CA SER A 117 1.42 24.12 1.63
C SER A 117 2.10 25.27 2.38
N ALA A 118 1.46 25.70 3.46
CA ALA A 118 2.00 26.71 4.37
C ALA A 118 3.18 26.18 5.22
N ASP A 119 3.32 24.85 5.35
CA ASP A 119 4.41 24.20 6.09
C ASP A 119 4.80 22.85 5.44
N PRO A 120 5.64 22.88 4.39
CA PRO A 120 6.07 21.68 3.67
C PRO A 120 6.81 20.67 4.55
N ALA A 121 7.50 21.14 5.59
CA ALA A 121 8.28 20.29 6.49
C ALA A 121 7.38 19.42 7.38
N ARG A 122 6.30 20.02 7.90
CA ARG A 122 5.30 19.30 8.69
C ARG A 122 4.50 18.33 7.83
N ASP A 123 4.14 18.72 6.60
CA ASP A 123 3.46 17.83 5.66
C ASP A 123 4.31 16.61 5.31
N PHE A 124 5.60 16.80 5.01
CA PHE A 124 6.53 15.69 4.78
C PHE A 124 6.61 14.75 5.98
N THR A 125 6.75 15.29 7.19
CA THR A 125 6.83 14.49 8.43
C THR A 125 5.56 13.67 8.68
N ARG A 126 4.38 14.26 8.42
CA ARG A 126 3.09 13.55 8.53
C ARG A 126 3.00 12.41 7.52
N MET A 127 3.42 12.67 6.29
CA MET A 127 3.44 11.69 5.21
C MET A 127 4.39 10.53 5.53
N GLU A 128 5.58 10.81 6.04
CA GLU A 128 6.55 9.81 6.48
C GLU A 128 6.01 8.93 7.61
N ARG A 129 5.38 9.54 8.62
CA ARG A 129 4.75 8.78 9.72
C ARG A 129 3.61 7.88 9.23
N MET A 130 2.77 8.38 8.34
CA MET A 130 1.70 7.59 7.74
C MET A 130 2.25 6.38 6.99
N HIS A 131 3.30 6.57 6.18
CA HIS A 131 3.96 5.46 5.47
C HIS A 131 4.51 4.39 6.40
N ARG A 132 5.14 4.79 7.52
CA ARG A 132 5.61 3.84 8.55
C ARG A 132 4.46 3.03 9.16
N LEU A 133 3.36 3.68 9.50
CA LEU A 133 2.19 3.00 10.07
C LEU A 133 1.56 2.03 9.06
N LEU A 134 1.42 2.46 7.80
CA LEU A 134 0.90 1.63 6.72
C LEU A 134 1.81 0.43 6.43
N LEU A 135 3.14 0.63 6.44
CA LEU A 135 4.09 -0.45 6.27
C LEU A 135 3.99 -1.46 7.42
N ALA A 136 3.90 -1.01 8.67
CA ALA A 136 3.73 -1.89 9.82
C ALA A 136 2.42 -2.71 9.71
N ALA A 137 1.32 -2.05 9.34
CA ALA A 137 0.04 -2.71 9.08
C ALA A 137 0.13 -3.72 7.92
N ALA A 138 0.86 -3.38 6.85
CA ALA A 138 1.08 -4.27 5.71
C ALA A 138 1.87 -5.51 6.09
N VAL A 139 2.96 -5.36 6.85
CA VAL A 139 3.76 -6.49 7.34
C VAL A 139 2.92 -7.39 8.24
N ALA A 140 2.16 -6.82 9.18
CA ALA A 140 1.25 -7.60 10.03
C ALA A 140 0.18 -8.34 9.23
N THR A 141 -0.38 -7.69 8.20
CA THR A 141 -1.38 -8.28 7.31
C THR A 141 -0.81 -9.44 6.50
N VAL A 142 0.40 -9.28 5.93
CA VAL A 142 1.07 -10.34 5.17
C VAL A 142 1.42 -11.51 6.08
N ALA A 143 1.96 -11.26 7.28
CA ALA A 143 2.26 -12.29 8.27
C ALA A 143 0.98 -13.06 8.69
N GLY A 144 -0.10 -12.33 8.99
CA GLY A 144 -1.39 -12.92 9.32
C GLY A 144 -1.99 -13.74 8.17
N ALA A 145 -1.89 -13.26 6.93
CA ALA A 145 -2.37 -13.99 5.75
C ALA A 145 -1.60 -15.29 5.52
N VAL A 146 -0.27 -15.27 5.67
CA VAL A 146 0.55 -16.50 5.58
C VAL A 146 0.16 -17.48 6.69
N ALA A 147 0.18 -17.04 7.95
CA ALA A 147 -0.17 -17.90 9.09
C ALA A 147 -1.58 -18.49 8.96
N GLY A 148 -2.58 -17.64 8.65
CA GLY A 148 -3.96 -18.05 8.48
C GLY A 148 -4.17 -18.99 7.29
N SER A 149 -3.43 -18.80 6.18
CA SER A 149 -3.53 -19.70 5.02
C SER A 149 -3.01 -21.11 5.27
N HIS A 150 -2.18 -21.29 6.31
CA HIS A 150 -1.61 -22.57 6.73
C HIS A 150 -2.32 -23.19 7.94
N GLY A 151 -3.45 -22.61 8.39
CA GLY A 151 -4.27 -23.16 9.49
C GLY A 151 -3.67 -22.94 10.87
N PHE A 152 -2.87 -21.88 11.06
CA PHE A 152 -2.24 -21.59 12.36
C PHE A 152 -3.24 -21.12 13.43
N TYR A 153 -4.42 -20.69 13.02
CA TYR A 153 -5.51 -20.27 13.89
C TYR A 153 -6.69 -21.22 13.66
#